data_AF-A0A150GAU4-F1
#
_entry.id   AF-A0A150GAU4-F1
#
_cell.length_a   1.000
_cell.length_b   1.000
_cell.length_c   1.000
_cell.angle_alpha   90.00
_cell.angle_beta   90.00
_cell.angle_gamma   90.00
#
_symmetry.space_group_name_H-M   'P 1'
#
loop_
_entity.id
_entity.type
_entity.pdbx_description
1 polymer ?
#
loop_
_entity_poly.entity_id
_entity_poly.type
_entity_poly.pdbx_seq_one_letter_code
_entity_poly.pdbx_strand_id
1 'polypeptide(L)'
;MRTYTIDATPTYYYSAGVPLIFKEFSPDSKVVMMMREPVERLESLYNHWVLQDPNWPSNSADALTDEFLAHMRSNAAADAALRKLKACGSEVLCTAAGWRDPALQALLAHPQYKLYISGLYGYALAGWRAHYFQSDRVMLIDSHTYFRNRTVVMEKVVDFLYGRSLSVVERIWAQQAPPRNAKARPGISLRQASAASKAAAPAATTAAVATAAATASTAAPAPGPSWKLSAAKRDELAKWYAEHLTDGMQEMLRGVGQEGGWVVGFESAPWPWAPPASK
;
A
#
# COMPACT_ATOMS: atom_id res chain seq x y z
N MET A 1 27.44 14.37 -4.28
CA MET A 1 26.37 13.34 -4.39
C MET A 1 25.53 13.44 -3.13
N ARG A 2 24.21 13.68 -3.22
CA ARG A 2 23.34 13.73 -2.02
C ARG A 2 23.02 12.30 -1.58
N THR A 3 23.26 11.98 -0.32
CA THR A 3 22.86 10.71 0.30
C THR A 3 21.47 10.89 0.89
N TYR A 4 20.57 9.96 0.60
CA TYR A 4 19.21 9.95 1.14
C TYR A 4 19.04 8.75 2.06
N THR A 5 18.36 8.95 3.18
CA THR A 5 17.90 7.87 4.07
C THR A 5 16.45 7.59 3.73
N ILE A 6 16.12 6.31 3.55
CA ILE A 6 14.77 5.85 3.24
C ILE A 6 14.29 5.00 4.42
N ASP A 7 13.12 5.36 4.95
CA ASP A 7 12.34 4.52 5.86
C ASP A 7 11.11 3.99 5.12
N ALA A 8 10.70 2.75 5.42
CA ALA A 8 9.56 2.11 4.79
C ALA A 8 8.66 1.46 5.85
N THR A 9 7.68 2.23 6.32
CA THR A 9 6.75 1.79 7.36
C THR A 9 5.30 1.83 6.87
N PRO A 10 4.74 0.69 6.39
CA PRO A 10 3.40 0.63 5.79
C PRO A 10 2.26 1.02 6.74
N THR A 11 2.53 1.12 8.05
CA THR A 11 1.51 1.45 9.05
C THR A 11 1.32 2.94 9.26
N TYR A 12 2.25 3.78 8.77
CA TYR A 12 2.18 5.23 8.91
C TYR A 12 0.95 5.83 8.25
N TYR A 13 0.50 5.31 7.10
CA TYR A 13 -0.53 5.99 6.31
C TYR A 13 -1.90 6.07 7.01
N TYR A 14 -2.26 5.10 7.85
CA TYR A 14 -3.55 5.11 8.56
C TYR A 14 -3.45 5.67 9.99
N SER A 15 -2.26 6.01 10.46
CA SER A 15 -2.08 6.62 11.78
C SER A 15 -2.49 8.09 11.76
N ALA A 16 -3.42 8.46 12.65
CA ALA A 16 -3.93 9.83 12.73
C ALA A 16 -2.91 10.86 13.25
N GLY A 17 -1.88 10.40 13.99
CA GLY A 17 -0.86 11.26 14.60
C GLY A 17 0.41 11.44 13.77
N VAL A 18 0.75 10.44 12.93
CA VAL A 18 2.01 10.46 12.15
C VAL A 18 2.15 11.69 11.25
N PRO A 19 1.11 12.18 10.53
CA PRO A 19 1.23 13.41 9.74
C PRO A 19 1.71 14.63 10.53
N LEU A 20 1.24 14.78 11.78
CA LEU A 20 1.63 15.90 12.64
C LEU A 20 3.09 15.77 13.10
N ILE A 21 3.50 14.55 13.47
CA ILE A 21 4.88 14.25 13.84
C ILE A 21 5.81 14.53 12.66
N PHE A 22 5.47 14.08 11.46
CA PHE A 22 6.30 14.33 10.27
C PHE A 22 6.42 15.82 9.96
N LYS A 23 5.32 16.58 10.10
CA LYS A 23 5.35 18.04 9.91
C LYS A 23 6.35 18.73 10.86
N GLU A 24 6.44 18.25 12.10
CA GLU A 24 7.32 18.83 13.12
C GLU A 24 8.78 18.39 12.93
N PHE A 25 9.02 17.09 12.76
CA PHE A 25 10.38 16.51 12.83
C PHE A 25 11.07 16.39 11.48
N SER A 26 10.32 16.30 10.39
CA SER A 26 10.89 16.14 9.06
C SER A 26 10.02 16.83 8.00
N PRO A 27 9.79 18.16 8.11
CA PRO A 27 8.89 18.90 7.21
C PRO A 27 9.28 18.82 5.73
N ASP A 28 10.56 18.56 5.44
CA ASP A 28 11.09 18.46 4.09
C ASP A 28 11.18 17.02 3.54
N SER A 29 10.71 16.03 4.28
CA SER A 29 10.71 14.65 3.78
C SER A 29 9.79 14.50 2.57
N LYS A 30 10.21 13.66 1.63
CA LYS A 30 9.34 13.18 0.55
C LYS A 30 8.64 11.91 1.02
N VAL A 31 7.34 11.81 0.76
CA VAL A 31 6.51 10.67 1.13
C VAL A 31 6.03 9.97 -0.13
N VAL A 32 6.31 8.67 -0.22
CA VAL A 32 5.83 7.81 -1.31
C VAL A 32 4.85 6.82 -0.71
N MET A 33 3.63 6.77 -1.23
CA MET A 33 2.60 5.82 -0.80
C MET A 33 2.13 5.01 -1.99
N MET A 34 2.06 3.70 -1.82
CA MET A 34 1.54 2.78 -2.82
C MET A 34 0.19 2.22 -2.34
N MET A 35 -0.82 2.34 -3.18
CA MET A 35 -2.18 1.92 -2.89
C MET A 35 -2.57 0.76 -3.80
N ARG A 36 -3.43 -0.10 -3.32
CA ARG A 36 -3.94 -1.26 -4.04
C ARG A 36 -5.45 -1.25 -3.98
N GLU A 37 -6.11 -1.93 -4.91
CA GLU A 37 -7.54 -2.22 -4.79
C GLU A 37 -7.87 -2.75 -3.38
N PRO A 38 -8.76 -2.08 -2.62
CA PRO A 38 -8.99 -2.38 -1.21
C PRO A 38 -9.33 -3.85 -0.92
N VAL A 39 -10.08 -4.52 -1.79
CA VAL A 39 -10.42 -5.94 -1.61
C VAL A 39 -9.19 -6.83 -1.82
N GLU A 40 -8.44 -6.65 -2.90
CA GLU A 40 -7.18 -7.37 -3.13
C GLU A 40 -6.10 -7.08 -2.08
N ARG A 41 -6.10 -5.85 -1.55
CA ARG A 41 -5.25 -5.45 -0.44
C ARG A 41 -5.63 -6.22 0.82
N LEU A 42 -6.92 -6.35 1.12
CA LEU A 42 -7.41 -7.15 2.23
C LEU A 42 -7.00 -8.60 2.09
N GLU A 43 -7.25 -9.23 0.94
CA GLU A 43 -6.85 -10.63 0.70
C GLU A 43 -5.34 -10.80 0.87
N SER A 44 -4.54 -9.88 0.33
CA SER A 44 -3.08 -9.93 0.49
C SER A 44 -2.63 -9.77 1.93
N LEU A 45 -3.33 -8.97 2.75
CA LEU A 45 -3.00 -8.81 4.15
C LEU A 45 -3.47 -10.01 4.97
N TYR A 46 -4.70 -10.48 4.77
CA TYR A 46 -5.19 -11.71 5.40
C TYR A 46 -4.21 -12.87 5.19
N ASN A 47 -3.73 -13.08 3.97
CA ASN A 47 -2.71 -14.10 3.65
C ASN A 47 -1.41 -13.90 4.42
N HIS A 48 -0.99 -12.65 4.60
CA HIS A 48 0.20 -12.34 5.37
C HIS A 48 0.00 -12.70 6.85
N TRP A 49 -1.13 -12.31 7.45
CA TRP A 49 -1.41 -12.57 8.86
C TRP A 49 -1.59 -14.05 9.17
N VAL A 50 -2.38 -14.77 8.37
CA VAL A 50 -2.55 -16.23 8.50
C VAL A 50 -1.21 -16.98 8.45
N LEU A 51 -0.25 -16.49 7.65
CA LEU A 51 1.07 -17.10 7.52
C LEU A 51 2.06 -16.70 8.62
N GLN A 52 1.85 -15.59 9.31
CA GLN A 52 2.81 -15.03 10.26
C GLN A 52 2.39 -15.19 11.72
N ASP A 53 1.09 -15.25 11.99
CA ASP A 53 0.56 -15.34 13.35
C ASP A 53 -0.09 -16.72 13.57
N PRO A 54 0.54 -17.61 14.36
CA PRO A 54 -0.03 -18.92 14.67
C PRO A 54 -1.32 -18.84 15.49
N ASN A 55 -1.62 -17.69 16.10
CA ASN A 55 -2.86 -17.43 16.83
C ASN A 55 -3.92 -16.75 15.96
N TRP A 56 -3.66 -16.55 14.67
CA TRP A 56 -4.66 -15.98 13.78
C TRP A 56 -5.90 -16.89 13.75
N PRO A 57 -7.11 -16.33 13.91
CA PRO A 57 -8.33 -17.13 13.92
C PRO A 57 -8.42 -18.02 12.68
N SER A 58 -8.80 -19.28 12.88
CA SER A 58 -8.92 -20.28 11.80
C SER A 58 -10.11 -20.03 10.86
N ASN A 59 -10.77 -18.88 10.99
CA ASN A 59 -11.86 -18.44 10.14
C ASN A 59 -11.36 -18.23 8.71
N SER A 60 -12.19 -18.57 7.72
CA SER A 60 -11.93 -18.19 6.33
C SER A 60 -12.01 -16.67 6.13
N ALA A 61 -11.41 -16.18 5.04
CA ALA A 61 -11.54 -14.78 4.65
C ALA A 61 -13.03 -14.37 4.49
N ASP A 62 -13.86 -15.28 3.96
CA ASP A 62 -15.30 -15.06 3.82
C ASP A 62 -15.99 -14.90 5.18
N ALA A 63 -15.72 -15.80 6.13
CA ALA A 63 -16.32 -15.75 7.47
C ALA A 63 -15.92 -14.47 8.22
N LEU A 64 -14.66 -14.06 8.15
CA LEU A 64 -14.22 -12.79 8.74
C LEU A 64 -14.89 -11.59 8.07
N THR A 65 -15.17 -11.66 6.77
CA THR A 65 -15.84 -10.57 6.05
C THR A 65 -17.30 -10.49 6.47
N ASP A 66 -17.97 -11.63 6.62
CA ASP A 66 -19.33 -11.69 7.17
C ASP A 66 -19.42 -11.12 8.59
N GLU A 67 -18.50 -11.51 9.46
CA GLU A 67 -18.41 -10.97 10.82
C GLU A 67 -18.19 -9.45 10.82
N PHE A 68 -17.28 -8.95 9.98
CA PHE A 68 -17.03 -7.52 9.84
C PHE A 68 -18.28 -6.76 9.35
N LEU A 69 -18.92 -7.22 8.27
CA LEU A 69 -20.10 -6.56 7.72
C LEU A 69 -21.29 -6.62 8.69
N ALA A 70 -21.48 -7.73 9.39
CA ALA A 70 -22.50 -7.85 10.44
C ALA A 70 -22.22 -6.91 11.62
N HIS A 71 -20.95 -6.78 12.02
CA HIS A 71 -20.53 -5.81 13.04
C HIS A 71 -20.83 -4.38 12.59
N MET A 72 -20.49 -4.01 11.35
CA MET A 72 -20.75 -2.67 10.82
C MET A 72 -22.24 -2.34 10.76
N ARG A 73 -23.11 -3.32 10.45
CA ARG A 73 -24.57 -3.12 10.44
C ARG A 73 -25.18 -2.95 11.83
N SER A 74 -24.59 -3.58 12.85
CA SER A 74 -25.13 -3.57 14.23
C SER A 74 -24.48 -2.51 15.12
N ASN A 75 -23.30 -2.00 14.75
CA ASN A 75 -22.58 -0.97 15.50
C ASN A 75 -22.98 0.44 15.04
N ALA A 76 -24.02 0.98 15.68
CA ALA A 76 -24.55 2.32 15.38
C ALA A 76 -23.51 3.44 15.50
N ALA A 77 -22.54 3.33 16.42
CA ALA A 77 -21.51 4.35 16.60
C ALA A 77 -20.53 4.37 15.42
N ALA A 78 -20.08 3.20 14.97
CA ALA A 78 -19.20 3.08 13.80
C ALA A 78 -19.89 3.51 12.51
N ASP A 79 -21.15 3.11 12.30
CA ASP A 79 -21.97 3.54 11.16
C ASP A 79 -22.16 5.06 11.15
N ALA A 80 -22.51 5.66 12.29
CA ALA A 80 -22.64 7.11 12.42
C ALA A 80 -21.33 7.84 12.10
N ALA A 81 -20.19 7.33 12.57
CA ALA A 81 -18.88 7.91 12.28
C ALA A 81 -18.53 7.83 10.78
N LEU A 82 -18.79 6.70 10.11
CA LEU A 82 -18.59 6.57 8.66
C LEU A 82 -19.54 7.45 7.85
N ARG A 83 -20.80 7.60 8.26
CA ARG A 83 -21.75 8.52 7.61
C ARG A 83 -21.32 9.96 7.74
N LYS A 84 -20.82 10.36 8.92
CA LYS A 84 -20.26 11.69 9.15
C LYS A 84 -19.05 11.94 8.25
N LEU A 85 -18.14 10.97 8.13
CA LEU A 85 -17.00 11.06 7.21
C LEU A 85 -17.44 11.20 5.76
N LYS A 86 -18.42 10.40 5.33
CA LYS A 86 -19.00 10.51 3.98
C LYS A 86 -19.62 11.89 3.74
N ALA A 87 -20.32 12.44 4.72
CA ALA A 87 -20.93 13.75 4.65
C ALA A 87 -19.93 14.91 4.54
N CYS A 88 -18.67 14.72 4.96
CA CYS A 88 -17.60 15.69 4.73
C CYS A 88 -17.26 15.87 3.23
N GLY A 89 -17.59 14.89 2.38
CA GLY A 89 -17.28 14.94 0.95
C GLY A 89 -15.77 15.17 0.70
N SER A 90 -15.46 16.25 -0.02
CA SER A 90 -14.08 16.66 -0.35
C SER A 90 -13.42 17.58 0.69
N GLU A 91 -14.11 17.92 1.78
CA GLU A 91 -13.55 18.80 2.83
C GLU A 91 -12.48 18.10 3.66
N VAL A 92 -11.21 18.32 3.29
CA VAL A 92 -10.04 17.66 3.89
C VAL A 92 -9.98 17.78 5.42
N LEU A 93 -10.27 18.96 5.98
CA LEU A 93 -10.22 19.18 7.43
C LEU A 93 -11.34 18.45 8.18
N CYS A 94 -12.57 18.46 7.63
CA CYS A 94 -13.69 17.70 8.17
C CYS A 94 -13.35 16.21 8.19
N THR A 95 -12.86 15.68 7.07
CA THR A 95 -12.49 14.27 6.91
C THR A 95 -11.34 13.88 7.84
N ALA A 96 -10.30 14.71 7.95
CA ALA A 96 -9.17 14.47 8.86
C ALA A 96 -9.59 14.46 10.33
N ALA A 97 -10.49 15.35 10.74
CA ALA A 97 -11.03 15.36 12.09
C ALA A 97 -11.92 14.14 12.35
N GLY A 98 -12.79 13.78 11.39
CA GLY A 98 -13.66 12.61 11.48
C GLY A 98 -12.89 11.30 11.53
N TRP A 99 -11.72 11.20 10.90
CA TRP A 99 -10.89 9.99 10.96
C TRP A 99 -10.38 9.70 12.39
N ARG A 100 -10.31 10.74 13.24
CA ARG A 100 -9.95 10.61 14.66
C ARG A 100 -11.12 10.19 15.55
N ASP A 101 -12.29 9.90 14.98
CA ASP A 101 -13.45 9.47 15.75
C ASP A 101 -13.12 8.20 16.57
N PRO A 102 -13.40 8.18 17.89
CA PRO A 102 -13.08 7.04 18.74
C PRO A 102 -13.65 5.71 18.27
N ALA A 103 -14.85 5.70 17.65
CA ALA A 103 -15.46 4.47 17.15
C ALA A 103 -14.62 3.86 16.01
N LEU A 104 -14.11 4.69 15.10
CA LEU A 104 -13.25 4.24 14.00
C LEU A 104 -11.85 3.85 14.49
N GLN A 105 -11.31 4.60 15.46
CA GLN A 105 -10.03 4.25 16.08
C GLN A 105 -10.11 2.91 16.82
N ALA A 106 -11.23 2.59 17.46
CA ALA A 106 -11.46 1.28 18.06
C ALA A 106 -11.43 0.14 17.02
N LEU A 107 -12.03 0.35 15.83
CA LEU A 107 -11.96 -0.63 14.75
C LEU A 107 -10.54 -0.78 14.18
N LEU A 108 -9.77 0.31 14.07
CA LEU A 108 -8.37 0.27 13.65
C LEU A 108 -7.45 -0.42 14.67
N ALA A 109 -7.81 -0.34 15.96
CA ALA A 109 -7.10 -1.05 17.02
C ALA A 109 -7.42 -2.56 17.04
N HIS A 110 -8.60 -2.95 16.55
CA HIS A 110 -9.00 -4.35 16.47
C HIS A 110 -8.25 -5.09 15.35
N PRO A 111 -7.46 -6.16 15.62
CA PRO A 111 -6.58 -6.79 14.63
C PRO A 111 -7.29 -7.25 13.34
N GLN A 112 -8.48 -7.84 13.47
CA GLN A 112 -9.28 -8.30 12.32
C GLN A 112 -9.91 -7.14 11.55
N TYR A 113 -10.64 -6.23 12.23
CA TYR A 113 -11.35 -5.13 11.56
C TYR A 113 -10.41 -4.09 10.95
N LYS A 114 -9.20 -3.98 11.49
CA LYS A 114 -8.12 -3.19 10.89
C LYS A 114 -7.87 -3.59 9.44
N LEU A 115 -7.99 -4.87 9.05
CA LEU A 115 -7.82 -5.31 7.66
C LEU A 115 -8.75 -4.56 6.69
N TYR A 116 -9.97 -4.29 7.12
CA TYR A 116 -11.03 -3.64 6.35
C TYR A 116 -10.90 -2.11 6.43
N ILE A 117 -10.86 -1.55 7.64
CA ILE A 117 -10.89 -0.10 7.85
C ILE A 117 -9.67 0.59 7.25
N SER A 118 -8.50 -0.05 7.29
CA SER A 118 -7.30 0.53 6.67
C SER A 118 -7.33 0.54 5.13
N GLY A 119 -8.32 -0.09 4.49
CA GLY A 119 -8.60 0.05 3.05
C GLY A 119 -9.31 1.36 2.69
N LEU A 120 -9.78 2.14 3.67
CA LEU A 120 -10.46 3.42 3.46
C LEU A 120 -9.47 4.57 3.19
N TYR A 121 -8.72 4.46 2.10
CA TYR A 121 -7.60 5.37 1.77
C TYR A 121 -7.98 6.84 1.76
N GLY A 122 -9.13 7.23 1.21
CA GLY A 122 -9.57 8.63 1.15
C GLY A 122 -9.61 9.29 2.54
N TYR A 123 -10.09 8.55 3.55
CA TYR A 123 -10.15 9.04 4.93
C TYR A 123 -8.79 9.01 5.62
N ALA A 124 -8.04 7.92 5.47
CA ALA A 124 -6.71 7.78 6.05
C ALA A 124 -5.74 8.87 5.55
N LEU A 125 -5.81 9.20 4.25
CA LEU A 125 -4.95 10.19 3.63
C LEU A 125 -5.39 11.63 3.88
N ALA A 126 -6.62 11.88 4.34
CA ALA A 126 -7.08 13.23 4.66
C ALA A 126 -6.21 13.89 5.75
N GLY A 127 -5.79 13.14 6.77
CA GLY A 127 -4.88 13.64 7.80
C GLY A 127 -3.49 13.99 7.25
N TRP A 128 -2.99 13.20 6.30
CA TRP A 128 -1.75 13.50 5.59
C TRP A 128 -1.88 14.76 4.74
N ARG A 129 -2.97 14.90 3.99
CA ARG A 129 -3.23 16.09 3.17
C ARG A 129 -3.42 17.35 4.00
N ALA A 130 -4.16 17.26 5.11
CA ALA A 130 -4.42 18.39 6.01
C ALA A 130 -3.16 18.98 6.65
N HIS A 131 -2.14 18.14 6.87
CA HIS A 131 -1.03 18.51 7.75
C HIS A 131 0.34 18.45 7.08
N TYR A 132 0.51 17.64 6.05
CA TYR A 132 1.85 17.32 5.52
C TYR A 132 1.98 17.44 4.01
N PHE A 133 0.96 17.06 3.22
CA PHE A 133 1.10 17.12 1.76
C PHE A 133 1.36 18.55 1.30
N GLN A 134 2.46 18.68 0.55
CA GLN A 134 2.92 19.90 -0.09
C GLN A 134 3.29 19.53 -1.53
N SER A 135 3.31 20.52 -2.42
CA SER A 135 3.82 20.36 -3.79
C SER A 135 5.17 19.66 -3.77
N ASP A 136 5.37 18.67 -4.64
CA ASP A 136 6.63 17.95 -4.83
C ASP A 136 7.14 17.17 -3.60
N ARG A 137 6.31 17.00 -2.56
CA ARG A 137 6.63 16.23 -1.34
C ARG A 137 5.85 14.94 -1.19
N VAL A 138 4.83 14.72 -2.02
CA VAL A 138 4.01 13.51 -2.00
C VAL A 138 3.99 12.83 -3.36
N MET A 139 4.10 11.50 -3.35
CA MET A 139 3.83 10.64 -4.49
C MET A 139 2.86 9.52 -4.09
N LEU A 140 1.77 9.40 -4.85
CA LEU A 140 0.77 8.35 -4.74
C LEU A 140 0.87 7.43 -5.95
N ILE A 141 1.01 6.13 -5.71
CA ILE A 141 1.26 5.12 -6.74
C ILE A 141 0.16 4.06 -6.71
N ASP A 142 -0.44 3.75 -7.86
CA ASP A 142 -1.23 2.54 -8.03
C ASP A 142 -0.31 1.31 -8.10
N SER A 143 -0.51 0.37 -7.18
CA SER A 143 0.25 -0.86 -7.13
C SER A 143 0.07 -1.72 -8.38
N HIS A 144 -1.09 -1.73 -9.03
CA HIS A 144 -1.27 -2.52 -10.26
C HIS A 144 -0.38 -1.99 -11.37
N THR A 145 -0.35 -0.67 -11.55
CA THR A 145 0.53 0.01 -12.49
C THR A 145 2.00 -0.23 -12.14
N TYR A 146 2.39 -0.15 -10.86
CA TYR A 146 3.75 -0.50 -10.42
C TYR A 146 4.15 -1.93 -10.79
N PHE A 147 3.27 -2.91 -10.60
CA PHE A 147 3.59 -4.30 -10.92
C PHE A 147 3.53 -4.61 -12.42
N ARG A 148 2.67 -3.93 -13.19
CA ARG A 148 2.54 -4.12 -14.64
C ARG A 148 3.65 -3.41 -15.41
N ASN A 149 4.03 -2.20 -14.98
CA ASN A 149 4.97 -1.35 -15.68
C ASN A 149 6.00 -0.75 -14.71
N ARG A 150 6.70 -1.64 -14.00
CA ARG A 150 7.62 -1.27 -12.92
C ARG A 150 8.68 -0.27 -13.36
N THR A 151 9.28 -0.47 -14.53
CA THR A 151 10.34 0.41 -15.03
C THR A 151 9.86 1.85 -15.13
N VAL A 152 8.70 2.09 -15.76
CA VAL A 152 8.15 3.45 -15.91
C VAL A 152 7.79 4.07 -14.56
N VAL A 153 7.20 3.30 -13.63
CA VAL A 153 6.91 3.83 -12.30
C VAL A 153 8.20 4.16 -11.54
N MET A 154 9.22 3.32 -11.64
CA MET A 154 10.52 3.58 -11.01
C MET A 154 11.26 4.77 -11.63
N GLU A 155 11.09 5.06 -12.93
CA GLU A 155 11.58 6.31 -13.53
C GLU A 155 10.97 7.51 -12.81
N LYS A 156 9.65 7.51 -12.64
CA LYS A 156 8.94 8.59 -11.93
C LYS A 156 9.37 8.68 -10.47
N VAL A 157 9.54 7.56 -9.76
CA VAL A 157 10.01 7.55 -8.35
C VAL A 157 11.41 8.14 -8.24
N VAL A 158 12.34 7.77 -9.14
CA VAL A 158 13.71 8.28 -9.12
C VAL A 158 13.74 9.77 -9.47
N ASP A 159 12.94 10.21 -10.44
CA ASP A 159 12.80 11.63 -10.75
C ASP A 159 12.22 12.41 -9.56
N PHE A 160 11.12 11.92 -8.99
CA PHE A 160 10.51 12.51 -7.81
C PHE A 160 11.47 12.60 -6.63
N LEU A 161 12.25 11.56 -6.32
CA LEU A 161 13.15 11.59 -5.17
C LEU A 161 14.42 12.40 -5.44
N TYR A 162 15.02 12.25 -6.62
CA TYR A 162 16.39 12.68 -6.91
C TYR A 162 16.51 13.76 -8.00
N GLY A 163 15.44 14.06 -8.75
CA GLY A 163 15.45 14.99 -9.88
C GLY A 163 16.31 14.51 -11.04
N ARG A 164 16.35 13.18 -11.28
CA ARG A 164 17.13 12.57 -12.35
C ARG A 164 16.44 11.34 -12.93
N SER A 165 16.86 10.94 -14.13
CA SER A 165 16.45 9.68 -14.73
C SER A 165 17.04 8.46 -14.03
N LEU A 166 16.37 7.30 -14.19
CA LEU A 166 16.92 5.99 -13.84
C LEU A 166 18.25 5.75 -14.56
N SER A 167 19.26 5.30 -13.82
CA SER A 167 20.50 4.80 -14.40
C SER A 167 20.27 3.46 -15.10
N VAL A 168 21.24 3.03 -15.92
CA VAL A 168 21.21 1.73 -16.61
C VAL A 168 21.06 0.58 -15.61
N VAL A 169 21.81 0.62 -14.50
CA VAL A 169 21.78 -0.44 -13.47
C VAL A 169 20.43 -0.50 -12.78
N GLU A 170 19.88 0.65 -12.37
CA GLU A 170 18.57 0.68 -11.72
C GLU A 170 17.44 0.27 -12.67
N ARG A 171 17.55 0.58 -13.97
CA ARG A 171 16.62 0.12 -15.01
C ARG A 171 16.64 -1.40 -15.15
N ILE A 172 17.82 -2.01 -15.16
CA ILE A 172 17.98 -3.47 -15.18
C ILE A 172 17.32 -4.08 -13.95
N TRP A 173 17.54 -3.53 -12.76
CA TRP A 173 16.91 -4.01 -11.53
C TRP A 173 15.39 -3.89 -11.54
N ALA A 174 14.85 -2.79 -12.07
CA ALA A 174 13.42 -2.60 -12.23
C ALA A 174 12.80 -3.66 -13.15
N GLN A 175 13.50 -4.05 -14.22
CA GLN A 175 13.08 -5.10 -15.16
C GLN A 175 13.20 -6.52 -14.57
N GLN A 176 14.25 -6.78 -13.79
CA GLN A 176 14.59 -8.12 -13.29
C GLN A 176 13.90 -8.51 -11.99
N ALA A 177 13.39 -7.55 -11.21
CA ALA A 177 12.78 -7.89 -9.92
C ALA A 177 11.62 -8.89 -10.12
N PRO A 178 11.68 -10.07 -9.47
CA PRO A 178 10.85 -11.20 -9.86
C PRO A 178 9.35 -10.90 -9.69
N PRO A 179 8.48 -11.46 -10.54
CA PRO A 179 7.06 -11.53 -10.22
C PRO A 179 6.91 -12.32 -8.91
N ARG A 180 5.95 -11.89 -8.08
CA ARG A 180 5.73 -12.28 -6.67
C ARG A 180 5.55 -13.80 -6.40
N ASN A 181 5.57 -14.63 -7.44
CA ASN A 181 5.44 -16.09 -7.39
C ASN A 181 6.76 -16.85 -7.58
N ALA A 182 7.89 -16.18 -7.85
CA ALA A 182 9.18 -16.84 -7.73
C ALA A 182 9.45 -17.06 -6.24
N LYS A 183 9.38 -18.32 -5.79
CA LYS A 183 9.69 -18.82 -4.43
C LYS A 183 10.54 -17.80 -3.65
N ALA A 184 9.97 -17.28 -2.55
CA ALA A 184 10.65 -16.33 -1.66
C ALA A 184 12.08 -16.81 -1.41
N ARG A 185 13.06 -16.18 -2.06
CA ARG A 185 14.46 -16.39 -1.73
C ARG A 185 14.68 -15.81 -0.33
N PRO A 186 15.39 -16.50 0.57
CA PRO A 186 15.78 -15.91 1.85
C PRO A 186 16.47 -14.57 1.57
N GLY A 187 16.02 -13.54 2.28
CA GLY A 187 16.24 -12.14 1.93
C GLY A 187 17.71 -11.80 1.72
N ILE A 188 18.04 -11.39 0.50
CA ILE A 188 19.26 -10.62 0.25
C ILE A 188 18.95 -9.21 0.73
N SER A 189 19.53 -8.81 1.87
CA SER A 189 19.36 -7.44 2.36
C SER A 189 19.99 -6.45 1.37
N LEU A 190 19.41 -5.26 1.21
CA LEU A 190 19.94 -4.20 0.33
C LEU A 190 21.41 -3.83 0.62
N ARG A 191 21.93 -4.13 1.82
CA ARG A 191 23.36 -4.02 2.14
C ARG A 191 24.24 -4.96 1.29
N GLN A 192 23.77 -6.16 0.97
CA GLN A 192 24.51 -7.12 0.15
C GLN A 192 24.51 -6.72 -1.34
N ALA A 193 23.42 -6.12 -1.83
CA ALA A 193 23.35 -5.61 -3.20
C ALA A 193 24.27 -4.38 -3.41
N SER A 194 24.35 -3.50 -2.41
CA SER A 194 25.28 -2.35 -2.42
C SER A 194 26.74 -2.78 -2.36
N ALA A 195 27.07 -3.81 -1.58
CA ALA A 195 28.43 -4.38 -1.53
C ALA A 195 28.82 -5.04 -2.87
N ALA A 196 27.90 -5.78 -3.50
CA ALA A 196 28.14 -6.40 -4.81
C ALA A 196 28.32 -5.35 -5.93
N SER A 197 27.58 -4.24 -5.89
CA SER A 197 27.75 -3.12 -6.83
C SER A 197 29.08 -2.39 -6.64
N LYS A 198 29.60 -2.29 -5.41
CA LYS A 198 30.94 -1.73 -5.16
C LYS A 198 32.08 -2.68 -5.56
N ALA A 199 31.82 -3.98 -5.59
CA ALA A 199 32.79 -4.99 -6.02
C ALA A 199 32.87 -5.16 -7.55
N ALA A 200 31.88 -4.66 -8.30
CA ALA A 200 31.79 -4.80 -9.75
C ALA A 200 32.21 -3.52 -10.49
N ALA A 201 33.50 -3.17 -10.41
CA ALA A 201 34.23 -2.31 -11.36
C ALA A 201 35.66 -2.86 -11.50
N PRO A 202 36.30 -2.76 -12.68
CA PRO A 202 36.79 -3.94 -13.38
C PRO A 202 38.20 -4.35 -12.97
N ALA A 203 38.36 -5.61 -12.59
CA ALA A 203 39.61 -6.34 -12.77
C ALA A 203 39.30 -7.63 -13.51
N ALA A 204 39.76 -7.70 -14.75
CA ALA A 204 39.76 -8.91 -15.55
C ALA A 204 40.73 -9.93 -14.92
N THR A 205 40.26 -11.10 -14.50
CA THR A 205 40.97 -12.39 -14.72
C THR A 205 40.08 -13.60 -14.42
N THR A 206 40.04 -14.52 -15.39
CA THR A 206 39.98 -16.00 -15.31
C THR A 206 39.07 -16.71 -14.29
N ALA A 207 38.16 -17.52 -14.88
CA ALA A 207 37.94 -18.95 -14.65
C ALA A 207 37.74 -19.53 -13.23
N ALA A 208 36.66 -20.32 -13.16
CA ALA A 208 36.38 -21.44 -12.26
C ALA A 208 36.03 -21.13 -10.79
N VAL A 209 34.73 -21.19 -10.45
CA VAL A 209 34.28 -21.76 -9.17
C VAL A 209 32.99 -22.57 -9.37
N ALA A 210 33.19 -23.87 -9.32
CA ALA A 210 32.41 -24.93 -8.70
C ALA A 210 30.87 -24.81 -8.62
N THR A 211 30.25 -25.74 -9.34
CA THR A 211 28.97 -26.38 -9.05
C THR A 211 28.94 -26.89 -7.60
N ALA A 212 28.07 -26.34 -6.77
CA ALA A 212 27.65 -26.97 -5.51
C ALA A 212 26.13 -27.07 -5.52
N ALA A 213 25.66 -28.21 -6.03
CA ALA A 213 24.29 -28.68 -5.82
C ALA A 213 24.16 -29.08 -4.35
N ALA A 214 23.45 -28.26 -3.57
CA ALA A 214 22.97 -28.63 -2.26
C ALA A 214 21.50 -29.05 -2.38
N THR A 215 21.32 -30.37 -2.38
CA THR A 215 20.07 -31.07 -2.11
C THR A 215 19.58 -30.73 -0.71
N ALA A 216 18.57 -29.85 -0.63
CA ALA A 216 17.67 -29.76 0.49
C ALA A 216 16.24 -29.68 -0.08
N SER A 217 15.73 -30.84 -0.48
CA SER A 217 14.31 -31.01 -0.81
C SER A 217 13.53 -31.10 0.50
N THR A 218 13.29 -29.96 1.14
CA THR A 218 12.13 -29.85 2.03
C THR A 218 10.90 -29.81 1.14
N ALA A 219 10.05 -30.83 1.24
CA ALA A 219 8.75 -30.87 0.56
C ALA A 219 8.08 -29.50 0.72
N ALA A 220 7.63 -28.93 -0.40
CA ALA A 220 6.84 -27.72 -0.37
C ALA A 220 5.62 -27.98 0.54
N PRO A 221 5.26 -27.07 1.46
CA PRO A 221 3.99 -27.18 2.16
C PRO A 221 2.89 -27.33 1.09
N ALA A 222 1.98 -28.27 1.31
CA ALA A 222 0.83 -28.47 0.44
C ALA A 222 0.18 -27.10 0.15
N PRO A 223 -0.30 -26.85 -1.08
CA PRO A 223 -0.99 -25.61 -1.38
C PRO A 223 -2.13 -25.45 -0.37
N GLY A 224 -1.98 -24.48 0.55
CA GLY A 224 -3.01 -24.18 1.53
C GLY A 224 -4.32 -23.84 0.82
N PRO A 225 -5.47 -23.95 1.52
CA PRO A 225 -6.77 -23.58 0.95
C PRO A 225 -6.67 -22.18 0.34
N SER A 226 -7.20 -21.98 -0.88
CA SER A 226 -7.06 -20.68 -1.54
C SER A 226 -7.66 -19.58 -0.66
N TRP A 227 -6.81 -18.74 -0.09
CA TRP A 227 -7.15 -17.67 0.85
C TRP A 227 -7.79 -16.44 0.19
N LYS A 228 -8.44 -16.63 -0.94
CA LYS A 228 -9.18 -15.59 -1.68
C LYS A 228 -10.61 -15.55 -1.17
N LEU A 229 -11.23 -14.39 -1.27
CA LEU A 229 -12.67 -14.28 -1.05
C LEU A 229 -13.40 -15.04 -2.17
N SER A 230 -14.56 -15.60 -1.85
CA SER A 230 -15.48 -16.05 -2.90
C SER A 230 -15.90 -14.86 -3.76
N ALA A 231 -16.27 -15.10 -5.02
CA ALA A 231 -16.70 -14.03 -5.93
C ALA A 231 -17.85 -13.21 -5.34
N ALA A 232 -18.86 -13.88 -4.75
CA ALA A 232 -19.98 -13.23 -4.09
C ALA A 232 -19.53 -12.34 -2.93
N LYS A 233 -18.59 -12.80 -2.10
CA LYS A 233 -18.09 -12.02 -0.96
C LYS A 233 -17.21 -10.86 -1.41
N ARG A 234 -16.39 -11.07 -2.46
CA ARG A 234 -15.62 -10.01 -3.11
C ARG A 234 -16.53 -8.89 -3.60
N ASP A 235 -17.64 -9.23 -4.25
CA ASP A 235 -18.60 -8.26 -4.76
C ASP A 235 -19.33 -7.53 -3.63
N GLU A 236 -19.72 -8.22 -2.56
CA GLU A 236 -20.35 -7.60 -1.39
C GLU A 236 -19.40 -6.59 -0.72
N LEU A 237 -18.13 -6.97 -0.50
CA LEU A 237 -17.15 -6.08 0.09
C LEU A 237 -16.78 -4.92 -0.83
N ALA A 238 -16.69 -5.15 -2.14
CA ALA A 238 -16.47 -4.08 -3.12
C ALA A 238 -17.60 -3.04 -3.09
N LYS A 239 -18.86 -3.46 -2.97
CA LYS A 239 -20.01 -2.55 -2.79
C LYS A 239 -19.88 -1.73 -1.51
N TRP A 240 -19.51 -2.38 -0.40
CA TRP A 240 -19.27 -1.65 0.85
C TRP A 240 -18.16 -0.59 0.71
N TYR A 241 -17.04 -0.92 0.05
CA TYR A 241 -16.02 0.10 -0.22
C TYR A 241 -16.52 1.20 -1.16
N ALA A 242 -17.29 0.89 -2.21
CA ALA A 242 -17.85 1.90 -3.10
C ALA A 242 -18.77 2.89 -2.34
N GLU A 243 -19.51 2.43 -1.35
CA GLU A 243 -20.35 3.31 -0.53
C GLU A 243 -19.57 4.29 0.32
N HIS A 244 -18.32 3.97 0.66
CA HIS A 244 -17.51 4.71 1.63
C HIS A 244 -16.21 5.31 1.09
N LEU A 245 -15.73 4.94 -0.10
CA LEU A 245 -14.38 5.29 -0.54
C LEU A 245 -14.33 6.08 -1.85
N THR A 246 -15.18 5.76 -2.83
CA THR A 246 -14.89 6.12 -4.22
C THR A 246 -14.90 7.61 -4.51
N ASP A 247 -15.89 8.34 -3.99
CA ASP A 247 -15.98 9.78 -4.25
C ASP A 247 -14.84 10.53 -3.55
N GLY A 248 -14.62 10.24 -2.27
CA GLY A 248 -13.54 10.85 -1.49
C GLY A 248 -12.13 10.51 -2.02
N MET A 249 -11.92 9.30 -2.51
CA MET A 249 -10.63 8.86 -3.03
C MET A 249 -10.26 9.55 -4.35
N GLN A 250 -11.19 9.63 -5.30
CA GLN A 250 -10.92 10.28 -6.59
C GLN A 250 -10.70 11.78 -6.42
N GLU A 251 -11.52 12.43 -5.60
CA GLU A 251 -11.35 13.84 -5.23
C GLU A 251 -10.01 14.08 -4.54
N MET A 252 -9.59 13.17 -3.64
CA MET A 252 -8.29 13.25 -2.98
C MET A 252 -7.15 13.13 -3.99
N LEU A 253 -7.16 12.13 -4.88
CA LEU A 253 -6.14 11.96 -5.92
C LEU A 253 -6.05 13.20 -6.82
N ARG A 254 -7.20 13.73 -7.27
CA ARG A 254 -7.24 14.93 -8.10
C ARG A 254 -6.68 16.14 -7.36
N GLY A 255 -7.10 16.34 -6.12
CA GLY A 255 -6.62 17.43 -5.27
C GLY A 255 -5.10 17.37 -5.05
N VAL A 256 -4.57 16.19 -4.75
CA VAL A 256 -3.11 15.99 -4.62
C VAL A 256 -2.39 16.35 -5.93
N GLY A 257 -2.90 15.94 -7.09
CA GLY A 257 -2.33 16.32 -8.38
C GLY A 257 -2.37 17.83 -8.65
N GLN A 258 -3.49 18.49 -8.34
CA GLN A 258 -3.65 19.94 -8.49
C GLN A 258 -2.75 20.75 -7.56
N GLU A 259 -2.43 20.20 -6.39
CA GLU A 259 -1.53 20.78 -5.38
C GLU A 259 -0.03 20.53 -5.70
N GLY A 260 0.29 19.93 -6.86
CA GLY A 260 1.66 19.62 -7.28
C GLY A 260 2.22 18.31 -6.71
N GLY A 261 1.37 17.48 -6.13
CA GLY A 261 1.71 16.10 -5.77
C GLY A 261 1.76 15.18 -6.99
N TRP A 262 2.54 14.11 -6.88
CA TRP A 262 2.73 13.15 -7.97
C TRP A 262 1.70 12.03 -7.85
N VAL A 263 0.88 11.83 -8.88
CA VAL A 263 -0.09 10.73 -8.94
C VAL A 263 0.25 9.84 -10.13
N VAL A 264 0.55 8.57 -9.87
CA VAL A 264 1.09 7.62 -10.86
C VAL A 264 0.22 6.38 -10.95
N GLY A 265 -0.30 6.08 -12.14
CA GLY A 265 -1.12 4.87 -12.36
C GLY A 265 -2.59 5.02 -12.01
N PHE A 266 -3.08 6.25 -11.86
CA PHE A 266 -4.49 6.58 -11.63
C PHE A 266 -5.07 7.43 -12.78
N GLU A 267 -4.61 7.19 -14.01
CA GLU A 267 -5.09 7.91 -15.20
C GLU A 267 -6.54 7.52 -15.56
N SER A 268 -7.04 6.41 -15.01
CA SER A 268 -8.43 5.94 -15.10
C SER A 268 -9.06 5.82 -13.71
N ALA A 269 -10.35 5.45 -13.66
CA ALA A 269 -10.97 5.03 -12.41
C ALA A 269 -10.04 4.05 -11.67
N PRO A 270 -9.79 4.26 -10.37
CA PRO A 270 -8.74 3.55 -9.65
C PRO A 270 -8.97 2.04 -9.66
N TRP A 271 -10.24 1.60 -9.64
CA TRP A 271 -10.62 0.19 -9.57
C TRP A 271 -11.85 -0.13 -10.44
N PRO A 272 -12.05 -1.40 -10.85
CA PRO A 272 -13.12 -1.77 -11.80
C PRO A 272 -14.54 -1.48 -11.31
N TRP A 273 -14.76 -1.50 -9.99
CA TRP A 273 -16.04 -1.21 -9.35
C TRP A 273 -16.19 0.26 -8.97
N ALA A 274 -15.14 1.07 -9.10
CA ALA A 274 -15.23 2.49 -8.87
C ALA A 274 -16.01 3.15 -10.01
N PRO A 275 -16.98 4.03 -9.71
CA PRO A 275 -17.61 4.83 -10.76
C PRO A 275 -16.52 5.61 -11.52
N PRO A 276 -16.68 5.82 -12.84
CA PRO A 276 -15.77 6.70 -13.56
C PRO A 276 -15.80 8.09 -12.94
N ALA A 277 -14.65 8.77 -12.90
CA ALA A 277 -14.60 10.14 -12.41
C ALA A 277 -15.61 11.00 -13.19
N SER A 278 -16.50 11.68 -12.47
CA SER A 278 -17.35 12.71 -13.07
C SER A 278 -16.44 13.77 -13.67
N LYS A 279 -16.64 14.03 -14.97
CA LYS A 279 -15.90 15.06 -15.71
C LYS A 279 -16.35 16.45 -15.27
#